data_AF-A0A353Q597-F1
#
_entry.id   AF-A0A353Q597-F1
#
_cell.length_a   1.000
_cell.length_b   1.000
_cell.length_c   1.000
_cell.angle_alpha   90.00
_cell.angle_beta   90.00
_cell.angle_gamma   90.00
#
_symmetry.space_group_name_H-M   'P 1'
#
loop_
_entity.id
_entity.type
_entity.pdbx_description
1 polymer ?
#
loop_
_entity_poly.entity_id
_entity_poly.type
_entity_poly.pdbx_seq_one_letter_code
_entity_poly.pdbx_strand_id
1 'polypeptide(L)'
;MKTKTVFFSTLIAFFLMGATANAQLRFGLRGEVGLNTPSFTKEALEVENLNGFKLGPTAEFTLPLVNLGIEGSLLYSNDRMNVKEVTQGIEKVVQKVSNHYLDVPVNVKYKFGLLLPVKIFVAGGPYARFLV
;
A
#
# COMPACT_ATOMS: atom_id res chain seq x y z
N MET A 1 38.84 -22.91 -28.02
CA MET A 1 37.43 -22.63 -28.39
C MET A 1 36.42 -22.97 -27.29
N LYS A 2 36.63 -24.03 -26.48
CA LYS A 2 35.66 -24.48 -25.45
C LYS A 2 35.38 -23.46 -24.32
N THR A 3 36.40 -22.70 -23.88
CA THR A 3 36.25 -21.74 -22.76
C THR A 3 35.35 -20.55 -23.08
N LYS A 4 35.37 -20.06 -24.33
CA LYS A 4 34.50 -18.96 -24.77
C LYS A 4 33.04 -19.39 -24.83
N THR A 5 32.77 -20.62 -25.26
CA THR A 5 31.42 -21.19 -25.30
C THR A 5 30.84 -21.43 -23.89
N VAL A 6 31.67 -21.89 -22.94
CA VAL A 6 31.24 -22.05 -21.53
C VAL A 6 30.94 -20.69 -20.89
N PHE A 7 31.79 -19.69 -21.09
CA PHE A 7 31.55 -18.33 -20.59
C PHE A 7 30.26 -17.73 -21.16
N PHE A 8 30.04 -17.88 -22.47
CA PHE A 8 28.83 -17.38 -23.14
C PHE A 8 27.57 -18.12 -22.67
N SER A 9 27.65 -19.43 -22.44
CA SER A 9 26.56 -20.24 -21.87
C SER A 9 26.21 -19.81 -20.44
N THR A 10 27.22 -19.55 -19.59
CA THR A 10 27.00 -19.08 -18.22
C THR A 10 26.38 -17.69 -18.21
N LEU A 11 26.81 -16.80 -19.10
CA LEU A 11 26.25 -15.46 -19.24
C LEU A 11 24.77 -15.52 -19.68
N ILE A 12 24.43 -16.38 -20.64
CA ILE A 12 23.04 -16.59 -21.09
C ILE A 12 22.19 -17.14 -19.94
N ALA A 13 22.68 -18.11 -19.17
CA ALA A 13 21.97 -18.64 -18.01
C ALA A 13 21.69 -17.55 -16.96
N PHE A 14 22.66 -16.68 -16.69
CA PHE A 14 22.50 -15.54 -15.77
C PHE A 14 21.42 -14.56 -16.25
N PHE A 15 21.41 -14.24 -17.55
CA PHE A 15 20.39 -13.35 -18.13
C PHE A 15 18.98 -13.97 -18.11
N LEU A 16 18.85 -15.27 -18.36
CA LEU A 16 17.57 -15.97 -18.29
C LEU A 16 17.01 -16.04 -16.87
N MET A 17 17.88 -16.19 -15.85
CA MET A 17 17.47 -16.12 -14.44
C MET A 17 17.09 -14.69 -14.00
N GLY A 18 17.79 -13.68 -14.52
CA GLY A 18 17.43 -12.27 -14.28
C GLY A 18 16.05 -11.91 -14.84
N ALA A 19 15.71 -12.42 -16.03
CA ALA A 19 14.42 -12.15 -16.66
C ALA A 19 13.24 -12.78 -15.87
N THR A 20 13.42 -13.97 -15.31
CA THR A 20 12.36 -14.64 -14.52
C THR A 20 12.18 -14.03 -13.13
N ALA A 21 13.24 -13.53 -12.51
CA ALA A 21 13.17 -12.84 -11.21
C ALA A 21 12.29 -11.57 -11.26
N ASN A 22 12.38 -10.80 -12.35
CA ASN A 22 11.58 -9.58 -12.56
C ASN A 22 10.07 -9.84 -12.73
N ALA A 23 9.67 -11.05 -13.14
CA ALA A 23 8.26 -11.41 -13.26
C ALA A 23 7.62 -11.75 -11.90
N GLN A 24 8.44 -12.28 -10.97
CA GLN A 24 8.00 -12.66 -9.63
C GLN A 24 8.02 -11.48 -8.69
N LEU A 25 9.09 -10.69 -8.66
CA LEU A 25 9.21 -9.51 -7.81
C LEU A 25 8.89 -8.24 -8.60
N ARG A 26 7.86 -7.52 -8.17
CA ARG A 26 7.37 -6.29 -8.81
C ARG A 26 7.42 -5.15 -7.81
N PHE A 27 8.16 -4.11 -8.17
CA PHE A 27 8.17 -2.86 -7.42
C PHE A 27 7.16 -1.89 -8.02
N GLY A 28 6.55 -1.07 -7.17
CA GLY A 28 5.59 -0.06 -7.59
C GLY A 28 5.44 1.05 -6.56
N LEU A 29 4.57 1.99 -6.89
CA LEU A 29 4.09 3.01 -5.96
C LEU A 29 2.62 2.74 -5.68
N ARG A 30 2.23 2.92 -4.43
CA ARG A 30 0.85 2.77 -3.96
C ARG A 30 0.39 4.09 -3.38
N GLY A 31 -0.74 4.57 -3.89
CA GLY A 31 -1.43 5.76 -3.39
C GLY A 31 -2.84 5.37 -2.96
N GLU A 32 -3.25 5.81 -1.77
CA GLU A 32 -4.60 5.58 -1.24
C GLU A 32 -5.24 6.91 -0.85
N VAL A 33 -6.54 7.02 -1.05
CA VAL A 33 -7.35 8.13 -0.52
C VAL A 33 -8.44 7.53 0.35
N GLY A 34 -8.50 7.96 1.61
CA GLY A 34 -9.48 7.53 2.59
C GLY A 34 -10.47 8.66 2.86
N LEU A 35 -11.75 8.37 2.70
CA LEU A 35 -12.84 9.19 3.18
C LEU A 35 -13.38 8.48 4.43
N ASN A 36 -12.95 8.91 5.61
CA ASN A 36 -13.42 8.34 6.87
C ASN A 36 -14.42 9.29 7.52
N THR A 37 -15.61 8.76 7.83
CA THR A 37 -16.61 9.40 8.69
C THR A 37 -16.67 8.64 10.02
N PRO A 38 -15.87 9.01 11.03
CA PRO A 38 -15.91 8.33 12.31
C PRO A 38 -17.24 8.63 13.03
N SER A 39 -18.04 7.61 13.33
CA SER A 39 -19.20 7.76 14.20
C SER A 39 -18.76 7.62 15.67
N PHE A 40 -18.63 8.74 16.38
CA PHE A 40 -18.40 8.72 17.83
C PHE A 40 -19.73 8.65 18.58
N THR A 41 -19.88 7.67 19.49
CA THR A 41 -21.09 7.46 20.31
C THR A 41 -21.22 8.46 21.48
N LYS A 42 -20.25 9.35 21.71
CA LYS A 42 -20.30 10.35 22.80
C LYS A 42 -20.68 11.72 22.24
N GLU A 43 -21.79 12.26 22.75
CA GLU A 43 -22.48 13.53 22.41
C GLU A 43 -21.64 14.83 22.55
N ALA A 44 -20.32 14.77 22.73
CA ALA A 44 -19.47 15.93 23.00
C ALA A 44 -18.40 16.21 21.94
N LEU A 45 -18.21 15.33 20.94
CA LEU A 45 -17.16 15.48 19.92
C LEU A 45 -17.68 15.06 18.55
N GLU A 46 -18.08 16.04 17.73
CA GLU A 46 -18.48 15.83 16.34
C GLU A 46 -17.24 15.98 15.44
N VAL A 47 -16.69 14.84 15.00
CA VAL A 47 -15.55 14.79 14.08
C VAL A 47 -16.12 14.62 12.66
N GLU A 48 -16.22 15.73 11.93
CA GLU A 48 -17.07 15.81 10.74
C GLU A 48 -16.39 15.35 9.45
N ASN A 49 -15.07 15.18 9.41
CA ASN A 49 -14.38 14.59 8.26
C ASN A 49 -12.93 14.22 8.55
N LEU A 50 -12.58 12.95 8.31
CA LEU A 50 -11.21 12.43 8.27
C LEU A 50 -10.86 12.13 6.80
N ASN A 51 -10.41 13.15 6.08
CA ASN A 51 -9.86 12.97 4.74
C ASN A 51 -8.36 12.69 4.89
N GLY A 52 -7.95 11.47 4.53
CA GLY A 52 -6.56 11.03 4.58
C GLY A 52 -6.07 10.63 3.19
N PHE A 53 -4.81 10.92 2.88
CA PHE A 53 -4.14 10.34 1.73
C PHE A 53 -2.91 9.57 2.18
N LYS A 54 -2.60 8.48 1.49
CA LYS A 54 -1.41 7.66 1.71
C LYS A 54 -0.62 7.55 0.44
N LEU A 55 0.71 7.60 0.53
CA LEU A 55 1.60 7.42 -0.61
C LEU A 55 2.88 6.73 -0.18
N GLY A 56 3.33 5.74 -0.97
CA GLY A 56 4.69 5.26 -0.83
C GLY A 56 5.02 4.03 -1.66
N PRO A 57 6.25 3.51 -1.51
CA PRO A 57 6.71 2.36 -2.26
C PRO A 57 5.98 1.07 -1.86
N THR A 58 5.81 0.18 -2.83
CA THR A 58 5.28 -1.17 -2.64
C THR A 58 6.14 -2.18 -3.38
N ALA A 59 6.28 -3.37 -2.81
CA ALA A 59 6.93 -4.51 -3.42
C ALA A 59 6.03 -5.73 -3.32
N GLU A 60 5.85 -6.43 -4.44
CA GLU A 60 4.95 -7.56 -4.57
C GLU A 60 5.72 -8.76 -5.12
N PHE A 61 5.75 -9.85 -4.37
CA PHE A 61 6.31 -11.13 -4.79
C PHE A 61 5.18 -12.09 -5.20
N THR A 62 5.13 -12.50 -6.46
CA THR A 62 4.11 -13.40 -7.01
C THR A 62 4.68 -14.80 -7.25
N LEU A 63 4.01 -15.82 -6.68
CA LEU A 63 4.29 -17.22 -6.93
C LEU A 63 3.67 -17.64 -8.28
N PRO A 64 4.48 -18.09 -9.26
CA PRO A 64 4.03 -18.30 -10.63
C PRO A 64 3.05 -19.47 -10.80
N LEU A 65 3.02 -20.43 -9.87
CA LEU A 65 2.18 -21.64 -9.98
C LEU A 65 0.74 -21.44 -9.46
N VAL A 66 0.54 -20.56 -8.47
CA VAL A 66 -0.71 -20.46 -7.72
C VAL A 66 -1.38 -19.09 -7.82
N ASN A 67 -0.83 -18.16 -8.61
CA ASN A 67 -1.29 -16.76 -8.73
C ASN A 67 -1.46 -16.04 -7.37
N LEU A 68 -0.84 -16.58 -6.33
CA LEU A 68 -0.74 -16.01 -5.00
C LEU A 68 0.47 -15.06 -4.99
N GLY A 69 0.33 -13.91 -4.36
CA GLY A 69 1.42 -12.99 -4.13
C GLY A 69 1.44 -12.48 -2.70
N ILE A 70 2.60 -12.05 -2.25
CA ILE A 70 2.80 -11.36 -0.99
C ILE A 70 3.21 -9.94 -1.35
N GLU A 71 2.47 -8.95 -0.86
CA GLU A 71 2.77 -7.54 -1.03
C GLU A 71 3.14 -6.91 0.32
N GLY A 72 4.27 -6.21 0.36
CA GLY A 72 4.62 -5.30 1.43
C GLY A 72 4.64 -3.87 0.91
N SER A 73 4.05 -2.93 1.63
CA SER A 73 4.13 -1.51 1.29
C SER A 73 4.60 -0.69 2.47
N LEU A 74 5.19 0.47 2.18
CA LEU A 74 5.54 1.49 3.16
C LEU A 74 4.87 2.77 2.72
N LEU A 75 3.84 3.21 3.45
CA LEU A 75 2.97 4.32 3.03
C LEU A 75 3.04 5.45 4.05
N TYR A 76 3.34 6.65 3.58
CA TYR A 76 3.22 7.86 4.38
C TYR A 76 1.77 8.37 4.30
N SER A 77 1.08 8.43 5.43
CA SER A 77 -0.30 8.92 5.57
C SER A 77 -0.32 10.33 6.15
N ASN A 78 -1.17 11.18 5.62
CA ASN A 78 -1.52 12.45 6.24
C ASN A 78 -3.02 12.46 6.52
N ASP A 79 -3.38 12.21 7.77
CA ASP A 79 -4.75 12.15 8.23
C ASP A 79 -5.13 13.54 8.74
N ARG A 80 -6.01 14.25 8.03
CA ARG A 80 -6.50 15.56 8.47
C ARG A 80 -7.80 15.37 9.24
N MET A 81 -7.77 15.67 10.53
CA MET A 81 -8.95 15.74 11.40
C MET A 81 -9.40 17.19 11.51
N ASN A 82 -10.65 17.47 11.15
CA ASN A 82 -11.33 18.68 11.57
C ASN A 82 -12.16 18.34 12.82
N VAL A 83 -11.73 18.83 13.99
CA VAL A 83 -12.51 18.71 15.23
C VAL A 83 -13.31 20.00 15.39
N LYS A 84 -14.64 19.89 15.43
CA LYS A 84 -15.53 20.97 15.86
C LYS A 84 -15.77 20.81 17.37
N GLU A 85 -15.22 21.71 18.17
CA GLU A 85 -15.48 21.73 19.61
C GLU A 85 -16.73 22.57 19.88
N VAL A 86 -17.83 21.94 20.29
CA VAL A 86 -19.07 22.65 20.68
C VAL A 86 -18.98 22.98 22.17
N THR A 87 -18.36 24.11 22.50
CA THR A 87 -18.51 24.73 23.83
C THR A 87 -19.59 25.80 23.75
N GLN A 88 -20.60 25.63 24.61
CA GLN A 88 -21.72 26.55 24.92
C GLN A 88 -21.68 27.92 24.21
N GLY A 89 -22.44 28.05 23.12
CA GLY A 89 -22.98 29.34 22.66
C GLY A 89 -22.05 30.27 21.88
N ILE A 90 -20.77 29.93 21.65
CA ILE A 90 -19.89 30.72 20.76
C ILE A 90 -19.26 29.78 19.74
N GLU A 91 -19.81 29.79 18.52
CA GLU A 91 -19.20 29.13 17.37
C GLU A 91 -17.84 29.75 17.06
N LYS A 92 -16.77 28.95 17.20
CA LYS A 92 -15.62 28.83 16.27
C LYS A 92 -14.36 28.44 17.03
N VAL A 93 -14.08 27.14 17.09
CA VAL A 93 -12.70 26.66 17.03
C VAL A 93 -12.67 25.44 16.10
N VAL A 94 -12.23 25.64 14.86
CA VAL A 94 -11.88 24.54 13.95
C VAL A 94 -10.44 24.17 14.27
N GLN A 95 -10.23 23.24 15.21
CA GLN A 95 -8.90 22.69 15.44
C GLN A 95 -8.58 21.72 14.30
N LYS A 96 -7.75 22.19 13.37
CA LYS A 96 -7.17 21.35 12.30
C LYS A 96 -6.04 20.54 12.91
N VAL A 97 -6.33 19.32 13.35
CA VAL A 97 -5.31 18.38 13.81
C VAL A 97 -4.87 17.58 12.60
N SER A 98 -3.62 17.78 12.17
CA SER A 98 -2.99 16.98 11.11
C SER A 98 -2.10 15.95 11.79
N ASN A 99 -2.42 14.67 11.64
CA ASN A 99 -1.59 13.59 12.15
C ASN A 99 -0.88 12.91 10.97
N HIS A 100 0.43 12.72 11.11
CA HIS A 100 1.23 12.00 10.14
C HIS A 100 1.44 10.57 10.63
N TYR A 101 1.27 9.62 9.72
CA TYR A 101 1.48 8.21 10.03
C TYR A 101 2.37 7.53 9.01
N LEU A 102 3.08 6.51 9.46
CA LEU A 102 3.76 5.55 8.62
C LEU A 102 3.00 4.23 8.70
N ASP A 103 2.32 3.88 7.61
CA ASP A 103 1.55 2.66 7.46
C ASP A 103 2.41 1.60 6.76
N VAL A 104 2.51 0.42 7.39
CA VAL A 104 3.23 -0.74 6.85
C VAL A 104 2.25 -1.91 6.68
N PRO A 105 1.45 -1.93 5.60
CA PRO A 105 0.58 -3.05 5.32
C PRO A 105 1.35 -4.22 4.70
N VAL A 106 1.02 -5.43 5.15
CA VAL A 106 1.49 -6.68 4.55
C VAL A 106 0.27 -7.47 4.10
N ASN A 107 0.13 -7.66 2.79
CA ASN A 107 -1.05 -8.27 2.19
C ASN A 107 -0.68 -9.59 1.49
N VAL A 108 -1.53 -10.60 1.64
CA VAL A 108 -1.57 -11.74 0.73
C VAL A 108 -2.56 -11.40 -0.37
N LYS A 109 -2.12 -11.49 -1.63
CA LYS A 109 -2.91 -11.21 -2.82
C LYS A 109 -3.19 -12.50 -3.58
N TYR A 110 -4.43 -12.71 -3.98
CA TYR A 110 -4.80 -13.76 -4.92
C TYR A 110 -5.33 -13.12 -6.20
N LYS A 111 -4.65 -13.36 -7.32
CA LYS A 111 -4.96 -12.75 -8.63
C LYS A 111 -5.75 -13.73 -9.48
N PHE A 112 -6.85 -13.26 -10.07
CA PHE A 112 -7.68 -14.03 -10.98
C PHE A 112 -8.16 -13.16 -12.16
N GLY A 113 -8.45 -13.79 -13.30
CA GLY A 113 -8.87 -13.10 -14.52
C GLY A 113 -7.80 -13.08 -15.62
N LEU A 114 -8.27 -13.22 -16.87
CA LEU A 114 -7.47 -13.52 -18.06
C LEU A 114 -7.43 -12.38 -19.09
N LEU A 115 -7.96 -11.19 -18.76
CA LEU A 115 -7.95 -10.03 -19.67
C LEU A 115 -6.61 -9.31 -19.58
N LEU A 116 -5.59 -9.78 -20.31
CA LEU A 116 -4.33 -9.04 -20.44
C LEU A 116 -4.62 -7.61 -20.92
N PRO A 117 -4.11 -6.54 -20.27
CA PRO A 117 -3.13 -6.49 -19.16
C PRO A 117 -3.71 -6.33 -17.75
N VAL A 118 -5.03 -6.30 -17.59
CA VAL A 118 -5.73 -6.01 -16.33
C VAL A 118 -5.99 -7.29 -15.55
N LYS A 119 -5.52 -7.35 -14.30
CA LYS A 119 -5.79 -8.46 -13.39
C LYS A 119 -6.70 -8.00 -12.27
N ILE A 120 -7.69 -8.82 -11.95
CA ILE A 120 -8.49 -8.65 -10.74
C ILE A 120 -7.76 -9.38 -9.62
N PHE A 121 -7.79 -8.84 -8.41
CA PHE A 121 -7.20 -9.50 -7.26
C PHE A 121 -8.02 -9.23 -6.01
N VAL A 122 -7.95 -10.16 -5.08
CA VAL A 122 -8.35 -9.95 -3.69
C VAL A 122 -7.08 -9.89 -2.86
N ALA A 123 -7.04 -8.97 -1.89
CA ALA A 123 -5.91 -8.77 -1.01
C ALA A 123 -6.40 -8.72 0.43
N GLY A 124 -5.65 -9.32 1.35
CA GLY A 124 -5.93 -9.23 2.78
C GLY A 124 -4.69 -9.53 3.61
N GLY A 125 -4.56 -8.85 4.74
CA GLY A 125 -3.48 -9.10 5.68
C GLY A 125 -3.41 -8.03 6.77
N PRO A 126 -2.48 -8.20 7.72
CA PRO A 126 -2.28 -7.26 8.81
C PRO A 126 -1.63 -5.95 8.33
N TYR A 127 -1.82 -4.88 9.10
CA TYR A 127 -1.09 -3.64 8.92
C TYR A 127 -0.61 -3.10 10.27
N ALA A 128 0.56 -2.49 10.27
CA ALA A 128 1.05 -1.68 11.38
C ALA A 128 0.97 -0.20 11.02
N ARG A 129 0.62 0.64 11.99
CA ARG A 129 0.52 2.09 11.83
C ARG A 129 1.31 2.76 12.94
N PHE A 130 2.29 3.57 12.56
CA PHE A 130 3.13 4.33 13.49
C PHE A 130 2.83 5.82 13.35
N LEU A 131 2.64 6.52 14.48
CA LEU A 131 2.53 7.98 14.50
C LEU A 131 3.92 8.58 14.31
N VAL A 132 4.04 9.59 13.43
CA VAL A 132 5.29 10.30 13.12
C VAL A 132 5.11 11.80 13.26
#